data_AF-A0A7W1WQA8-F1
#
_entry.id   AF-A0A7W1WQA8-F1
#
_cell.length_a   1.000
_cell.length_b   1.000
_cell.length_c   1.000
_cell.angle_alpha   90.00
_cell.angle_beta   90.00
_cell.angle_gamma   90.00
#
_symmetry.space_group_name_H-M   'P 1'
#
loop_
_entity.id
_entity.type
_entity.pdbx_description
1 polymer ?
#
loop_
_entity_poly.entity_id
_entity_poly.type
_entity_poly.pdbx_seq_one_letter_code
_entity_poly.pdbx_strand_id
1 'polypeptide(L)'
;MQTEVLKKAEKSLQNEIRSLVDQALRKIQKEYKADVAGFNDQLRIQYPKVWQKVKKDWDKRFSEPKVNYSVKVDIIDYGTKGSKK
;
A
#
# COMPACT_ATOMS: atom_id res chain seq x y z
N MET A 1 7.48 -25.45 16.53
CA MET A 1 7.22 -25.81 15.12
C MET A 1 6.05 -25.04 14.51
N GLN A 2 4.86 -25.00 15.13
CA GLN A 2 3.69 -24.27 14.58
C GLN A 2 3.93 -22.75 14.43
N THR A 3 4.64 -22.12 15.37
CA THR A 3 5.00 -20.69 15.33
C THR A 3 5.92 -20.32 14.17
N GLU A 4 6.85 -21.20 13.79
CA GLU A 4 7.79 -20.96 12.69
C GLU A 4 7.12 -21.09 11.32
N VAL A 5 6.10 -21.95 11.20
CA VAL A 5 5.28 -22.04 9.98
C VAL A 5 4.44 -20.78 9.79
N LEU A 6 3.80 -20.28 10.86
CA LEU A 6 3.02 -19.05 10.80
C LEU A 6 3.87 -17.82 10.46
N LYS A 7 5.04 -17.65 11.10
CA LYS A 7 5.97 -16.56 10.76
C LYS A 7 6.44 -16.62 9.31
N LYS A 8 6.70 -17.83 8.78
CA LYS A 8 7.06 -18.00 7.36
C LYS A 8 5.90 -17.62 6.44
N ALA A 9 4.67 -18.01 6.79
CA ALA A 9 3.47 -17.62 6.04
C ALA A 9 3.25 -16.10 6.07
N GLU A 10 3.34 -15.46 7.24
CA GLU A 10 3.26 -13.99 7.39
C GLU A 10 4.31 -13.28 6.54
N LYS A 11 5.57 -13.74 6.58
CA LYS A 11 6.64 -13.16 5.76
C LYS A 11 6.39 -13.34 4.26
N SER A 12 5.86 -14.50 3.84
CA SER A 12 5.49 -14.73 2.44
C SER A 12 4.39 -13.78 1.99
N LEU A 13 3.33 -13.62 2.80
CA LEU A 13 2.24 -12.69 2.53
C LEU A 13 2.73 -11.24 2.51
N GLN A 14 3.60 -10.84 3.43
CA GLN A 14 4.20 -9.51 3.45
C GLN A 14 4.95 -9.21 2.14
N ASN A 15 5.71 -10.18 1.63
CA ASN A 15 6.46 -10.00 0.38
C ASN A 15 5.53 -9.93 -0.84
N GLU A 16 4.48 -10.76 -0.87
CA GLU A 16 3.48 -10.71 -1.95
C GLU A 16 2.74 -9.37 -1.97
N ILE A 17 2.28 -8.91 -0.80
CA ILE A 17 1.61 -7.61 -0.68
C ILE A 17 2.55 -6.47 -1.11
N ARG A 18 3.83 -6.51 -0.71
CA ARG A 18 4.83 -5.52 -1.19
C ARG A 18 4.94 -5.51 -2.71
N SER A 19 5.06 -6.69 -3.32
CA SER A 19 5.12 -6.81 -4.79
C SER A 19 3.88 -6.23 -5.47
N LEU A 20 2.68 -6.52 -4.95
CA LEU A 20 1.43 -5.99 -5.48
C LEU A 20 1.34 -4.46 -5.33
N VAL A 21 1.71 -3.93 -4.17
CA VAL A 21 1.74 -2.49 -3.90
C VAL A 21 2.74 -1.79 -4.82
N ASP A 22 3.95 -2.33 -4.99
CA ASP A 22 4.96 -1.79 -5.89
C ASP A 22 4.48 -1.75 -7.36
N GLN A 23 3.84 -2.84 -7.81
CA GLN A 23 3.28 -2.90 -9.16
C GLN A 23 2.14 -1.89 -9.34
N ALA A 24 1.24 -1.76 -8.36
CA ALA A 24 0.16 -0.79 -8.39
C ALA A 24 0.70 0.65 -8.42
N LEU A 25 1.63 0.98 -7.52
CA LEU A 25 2.31 2.28 -7.47
C LEU A 25 3.00 2.60 -8.80
N ARG A 26 3.73 1.63 -9.38
CA ARG A 26 4.36 1.81 -10.69
C ARG A 26 3.34 2.15 -11.78
N LYS A 27 2.22 1.43 -11.85
CA LYS A 27 1.18 1.69 -12.85
C LYS A 27 0.57 3.09 -12.68
N ILE A 28 0.14 3.43 -11.47
CA ILE A 28 -0.53 4.72 -11.23
C ILE A 28 0.43 5.91 -11.37
N GLN A 29 1.70 5.77 -11.02
CA GLN A 29 2.69 6.86 -11.13
C GLN A 29 3.36 6.96 -12.51
N LYS A 30 3.64 5.86 -13.20
CA LYS A 30 4.46 5.88 -14.43
C LYS A 30 3.65 5.68 -15.70
N GLU A 31 2.63 4.81 -15.66
CA GLU A 31 1.83 4.48 -16.83
C GLU A 31 0.63 5.44 -16.95
N TYR A 32 -0.16 5.55 -15.87
CA TYR A 32 -1.38 6.37 -15.88
C TYR A 32 -1.15 7.81 -15.44
N LYS A 33 -0.12 8.06 -14.62
CA LYS A 33 0.16 9.38 -14.02
C LYS A 33 -1.05 9.97 -13.32
N ALA A 34 -1.84 9.12 -12.67
CA ALA A 34 -3.14 9.46 -12.11
C ALA A 34 -3.22 9.00 -10.65
N ASP A 35 -3.69 9.88 -9.79
CA ASP A 35 -3.84 9.59 -8.36
C ASP A 35 -5.17 8.89 -8.06
N VAL A 36 -5.20 7.59 -8.32
CA VAL A 36 -6.38 6.74 -8.05
C VAL A 36 -6.49 6.39 -6.56
N ALA A 37 -5.41 6.54 -5.80
CA ALA A 37 -5.34 6.18 -4.38
C ALA A 37 -5.73 7.33 -3.42
N GLY A 38 -5.92 8.55 -3.92
CA GLY A 38 -6.41 9.69 -3.14
C GLY A 38 -5.34 10.42 -2.31
N PHE A 39 -4.09 10.45 -2.78
CA PHE A 39 -3.01 11.19 -2.12
C PHE A 39 -3.26 12.71 -2.09
N ASN A 40 -3.92 13.25 -3.12
CA ASN A 40 -4.31 14.66 -3.23
C ASN A 40 -5.16 15.13 -2.04
N ASP A 41 -6.07 14.29 -1.56
CA ASP A 41 -6.99 14.64 -0.48
C ASP A 41 -6.24 14.79 0.83
N GLN A 42 -5.32 13.88 1.13
CA GLN A 42 -4.45 13.99 2.30
C GLN A 42 -3.55 15.23 2.20
N LEU A 43 -2.96 15.50 1.03
CA LEU A 43 -2.14 16.69 0.83
C LEU A 43 -2.95 17.99 0.99
N ARG A 44 -4.18 18.01 0.47
CA ARG A 44 -5.11 19.14 0.57
C ARG A 44 -5.51 19.43 2.01
N ILE A 45 -5.80 18.39 2.80
CA ILE A 45 -6.21 18.50 4.20
C ILE A 45 -5.04 18.92 5.09
N GLN A 46 -3.90 18.23 4.98
CA GLN A 46 -2.76 18.42 5.89
C GLN A 46 -1.88 19.62 5.49
N TYR A 47 -1.75 19.89 4.19
CA TYR A 47 -0.86 20.93 3.66
C TYR A 47 -1.56 21.81 2.61
N PRO A 48 -2.62 22.55 2.99
CA PRO A 48 -3.43 23.31 2.04
C PRO A 48 -2.62 24.34 1.24
N LYS A 49 -1.60 24.98 1.85
CA LYS A 49 -0.70 25.92 1.15
C LYS A 49 0.13 25.24 0.05
N VAL A 50 0.56 24.01 0.27
CA VAL A 50 1.29 23.22 -0.74
C VAL A 50 0.32 22.81 -1.85
N TRP A 51 -0.85 22.30 -1.47
CA TRP A 51 -1.89 21.91 -2.41
C TRP A 51 -2.26 23.04 -3.40
N GLN A 52 -2.44 24.28 -2.92
CA GLN A 52 -2.74 25.42 -3.81
C GLN A 52 -1.68 25.64 -4.90
N LYS A 53 -0.42 25.29 -4.63
CA LYS A 53 0.70 25.44 -5.58
C LYS A 53 0.76 24.32 -6.62
N VAL A 54 0.36 23.11 -6.25
CA VAL A 54 0.53 21.90 -7.09
C VAL A 54 -0.76 21.37 -7.71
N LYS A 55 -1.93 21.87 -7.30
CA LYS A 55 -3.24 21.36 -7.73
C LYS A 55 -3.48 21.42 -9.25
N LYS A 56 -2.85 22.37 -9.94
CA LYS A 56 -3.05 22.58 -11.40
C LYS A 56 -2.29 21.55 -12.24
N ASP A 57 -1.16 21.07 -11.73
CA ASP A 57 -0.27 20.10 -12.39
C ASP A 57 -0.11 18.82 -11.55
N TRP A 58 -1.12 18.49 -10.73
CA TRP A 58 -1.04 17.43 -9.73
C TRP A 58 -0.64 16.08 -10.31
N ASP A 59 -1.27 15.66 -11.40
CA ASP A 59 -1.00 14.38 -12.07
C ASP A 59 0.48 14.21 -12.43
N LYS A 60 1.12 15.30 -12.89
CA LYS A 60 2.56 15.33 -13.16
C LYS A 60 3.36 15.22 -11.87
N ARG A 61 3.02 15.99 -10.85
CA ARG A 61 3.73 15.99 -9.55
C ARG A 61 3.61 14.66 -8.83
N PHE A 62 2.46 14.01 -8.89
CA PHE A 62 2.21 12.71 -8.28
C PHE A 62 3.07 11.58 -8.89
N SER A 63 3.49 11.74 -10.14
CA SER A 63 4.29 10.75 -10.88
C SER A 63 5.76 10.68 -10.43
N GLU A 64 6.23 11.67 -9.67
CA GLU A 64 7.64 11.88 -9.29
C GLU A 64 8.04 11.30 -7.92
N PRO A 65 7.28 11.46 -6.81
CA PRO A 65 7.74 11.13 -5.47
C PRO A 65 7.90 9.63 -5.25
N LYS A 66 8.93 9.28 -4.45
CA LYS A 66 9.09 7.94 -3.90
C LYS A 66 8.10 7.74 -2.74
N VAL A 67 7.21 6.77 -2.87
CA VAL A 67 6.31 6.36 -1.80
C VAL A 67 7.02 5.34 -0.92
N ASN A 68 7.14 5.64 0.37
CA ASN A 68 7.65 4.71 1.37
C ASN A 68 6.45 4.12 2.13
N TYR A 69 6.43 2.81 2.30
CA TYR A 69 5.36 2.11 3.01
C TYR A 69 5.93 0.93 3.78
N SER A 70 5.21 0.50 4.83
CA SER A 70 5.51 -0.70 5.60
C SER A 70 4.32 -1.63 5.59
N VAL A 71 4.58 -2.92 5.40
CA VAL A 71 3.55 -3.96 5.42
C VAL A 71 3.76 -4.80 6.68
N LYS A 72 2.74 -4.83 7.53
CA LYS A 72 2.64 -5.74 8.67
C LYS A 72 1.50 -6.70 8.40
N VAL A 73 1.74 -7.98 8.62
CA VAL A 73 0.75 -9.05 8.49
C VAL A 73 0.80 -9.84 9.78
N ASP A 74 -0.35 -10.01 10.42
CA ASP A 74 -0.55 -10.82 11.61
C ASP A 74 -1.62 -11.87 11.26
N ILE A 75 -1.29 -13.18 11.29
CA ILE A 75 -2.26 -14.25 11.04
C ILE A 75 -3.01 -14.54 12.35
N ILE A 76 -4.28 -14.11 12.41
CA ILE A 76 -5.12 -14.22 13.62
C ILE A 76 -5.94 -15.51 13.68
N ASP A 77 -6.26 -16.12 12.54
CA ASP A 77 -6.94 -17.41 12.42
C ASP A 77 -6.58 -18.05 11.07
N TYR A 78 -6.56 -19.37 11.04
CA TYR A 78 -6.32 -20.18 9.84
C TYR A 78 -7.41 -21.24 9.65
N GLY A 79 -8.57 -21.07 10.31
CA GLY A 79 -9.83 -21.73 9.97
C GLY A 79 -9.93 -23.21 10.35
N THR A 80 -8.97 -23.77 11.09
CA THR A 80 -8.97 -25.20 11.45
C THR A 80 -9.69 -25.53 12.77
N LYS A 81 -10.40 -24.59 13.39
CA LYS A 81 -11.38 -24.89 14.46
C LYS A 81 -12.69 -25.44 13.85
N GLY A 82 -12.62 -26.59 13.21
CA GLY A 82 -13.75 -27.18 12.49
C GLY A 82 -13.71 -28.71 12.49
N SER A 83 -13.59 -29.33 13.66
CA SER A 83 -14.05 -30.71 13.93
C SER A 83 -13.85 -31.02 15.41
N LYS A 84 -14.75 -30.52 16.26
CA LYS A 84 -15.12 -31.26 17.47
C LYS A 84 -16.43 -31.94 17.14
N LYS A 85 -16.35 -33.25 16.89
CA LYS A 85 -17.47 -34.18 17.02
C LYS A 85 -18.00 -34.12 18.44
#